data_AF-A0A926JN37-F1
#
_entry.id   AF-A0A926JN37-F1
#
_cell.length_a   1.000
_cell.length_b   1.000
_cell.length_c   1.000
_cell.angle_alpha   90.00
_cell.angle_beta   90.00
_cell.angle_gamma   90.00
#
_symmetry.space_group_name_H-M   'P 1'
#
loop_
_entity.id
_entity.type
_entity.pdbx_description
1 polymer ?
#
loop_
_entity_poly.entity_id
_entity_poly.type
_entity_poly.pdbx_seq_one_letter_code
_entity_poly.pdbx_strand_id
1 'polypeptide(L)'
;VRSVAVPWGNCVEPSNVKAGGNACPIRFQCSGCGSYRPDPSHLPAIEDQVRSLKANLELARAMGAADYTIKGMEGEIADYLNVIKKMKAKMESMPDEERHEVEEGSKILRRLRAGSAASGPVALPMPVVRPADEVGT
;
A
#
# COMPACT_ATOMS: atom_id res chain seq x y z
N VAL A 1 -5.37 20.58 -7.21
CA VAL A 1 -5.87 19.37 -7.94
C VAL A 1 -6.76 18.58 -6.98
N ARG A 2 -7.87 17.98 -7.45
CA ARG A 2 -8.66 17.06 -6.63
C ARG A 2 -7.99 15.68 -6.66
N SER A 3 -7.90 15.02 -5.51
CA SER A 3 -7.28 13.70 -5.37
C SER A 3 -7.97 12.91 -4.28
N VAL A 4 -7.82 11.59 -4.31
CA VAL A 4 -8.29 10.68 -3.25
C VAL A 4 -7.14 9.86 -2.71
N ALA A 5 -7.13 9.63 -1.40
CA ALA A 5 -6.13 8.80 -0.75
C ALA A 5 -6.17 7.36 -1.30
N VAL A 6 -5.00 6.80 -1.55
CA VAL A 6 -4.79 5.39 -1.91
C VAL A 6 -3.58 4.86 -1.13
N PRO A 7 -3.30 3.55 -1.13
CA PRO A 7 -2.11 3.04 -0.44
C PRO A 7 -0.84 3.80 -0.84
N TRP A 8 -0.17 4.36 0.17
CA TRP A 8 1.12 5.06 0.08
C TRP A 8 1.17 6.31 -0.82
N GLY A 9 0.02 6.91 -1.13
CA GLY A 9 -0.04 8.14 -1.91
C GLY A 9 -1.45 8.59 -2.24
N ASN A 10 -1.61 9.21 -3.41
CA ASN A 10 -2.87 9.74 -3.88
C ASN A 10 -3.18 9.30 -5.32
N CYS A 11 -4.46 9.22 -5.66
CA CYS A 11 -4.95 9.02 -7.00
C CYS A 11 -5.53 10.33 -7.55
N VAL A 12 -5.19 10.66 -8.80
CA VAL A 12 -5.72 11.84 -9.51
C VAL A 12 -6.65 11.48 -10.67
N GLU A 13 -7.00 10.20 -10.82
CA GLU A 13 -7.89 9.73 -11.89
C GLU A 13 -9.30 10.31 -11.72
N PRO A 14 -9.84 11.13 -12.65
CA PRO A 14 -11.07 11.88 -12.42
C PRO A 14 -12.27 11.02 -12.02
N SER A 15 -12.45 9.87 -12.67
CA SER A 15 -13.55 8.95 -12.37
C SER A 15 -13.44 8.36 -10.96
N ASN A 16 -12.24 7.90 -10.59
CA ASN A 16 -12.01 7.32 -9.26
C ASN A 16 -12.09 8.38 -8.15
N VAL A 17 -11.60 9.59 -8.40
CA VAL A 17 -11.72 10.73 -7.48
C VAL A 17 -13.18 11.09 -7.27
N LYS A 18 -13.99 11.18 -8.34
CA LYS A 18 -15.44 11.44 -8.23
C LYS A 18 -16.17 10.37 -7.42
N ALA A 19 -15.72 9.12 -7.51
CA ALA A 19 -16.25 7.99 -6.75
C ALA A 19 -15.65 7.83 -5.33
N GLY A 20 -14.85 8.79 -4.85
CA GLY A 20 -14.24 8.72 -3.52
C GLY A 20 -13.29 7.52 -3.35
N GLY A 21 -12.63 7.08 -4.42
CA GLY A 21 -11.67 5.96 -4.40
C GLY A 21 -12.30 4.58 -4.61
N ASN A 22 -13.62 4.51 -4.81
CA ASN A 22 -14.36 3.24 -4.87
C ASN A 22 -14.64 2.73 -6.30
N ALA A 23 -14.09 3.37 -7.34
CA ALA A 23 -14.36 2.99 -8.74
C ALA A 23 -13.12 2.58 -9.54
N CYS A 24 -11.97 2.35 -8.88
CA CYS A 24 -10.77 1.91 -9.57
C CYS A 24 -11.00 0.54 -10.24
N PRO A 25 -10.82 0.40 -11.58
CA PRO A 25 -10.97 -0.87 -12.27
C PRO A 25 -9.78 -1.81 -12.04
N ILE A 26 -8.63 -1.26 -11.65
CA ILE A 26 -7.38 -1.97 -11.36
C ILE A 26 -7.03 -1.84 -9.88
N ARG A 27 -7.96 -2.23 -9.00
CA ARG A 27 -7.75 -2.17 -7.55
C ARG A 27 -6.45 -2.85 -7.14
N PHE A 28 -5.76 -2.24 -6.19
CA PHE A 28 -4.48 -2.70 -5.65
C PHE A 28 -3.29 -2.63 -6.62
N GLN A 29 -3.48 -2.15 -7.86
CA GLN A 29 -2.40 -2.00 -8.86
C GLN A 29 -1.89 -0.56 -8.96
N CYS A 30 -1.82 0.17 -7.83
CA CYS A 30 -1.48 1.59 -7.83
C CYS A 30 -0.07 1.87 -8.38
N SER A 31 0.91 1.02 -8.07
CA SER A 31 2.30 1.15 -8.53
C SER A 31 2.44 1.17 -10.05
N GLY A 32 1.57 0.44 -10.77
CA GLY A 32 1.52 0.39 -12.23
C GLY A 32 0.62 1.44 -12.90
N CYS A 33 -0.08 2.29 -12.14
CA CYS A 33 -1.06 3.24 -12.69
C CYS A 33 -0.46 4.63 -12.94
N GLY A 34 -0.66 5.20 -14.14
CA GLY A 34 -0.20 6.55 -14.49
C GLY A 34 -0.86 7.70 -13.70
N SER A 35 -2.01 7.45 -13.09
CA SER A 35 -2.73 8.42 -12.24
C SER A 35 -2.33 8.33 -10.77
N TYR A 36 -1.38 7.47 -10.41
CA TYR A 36 -0.83 7.37 -9.06
C TYR A 36 0.19 8.48 -8.79
N ARG A 37 0.09 9.09 -7.61
CA ARG A 37 1.01 10.12 -7.10
C ARG A 37 1.56 9.62 -5.75
N PRO A 38 2.72 8.95 -5.74
CA PRO A 38 3.30 8.42 -4.51
C PRO A 38 3.76 9.56 -3.60
N ASP A 39 3.71 9.33 -2.29
CA ASP A 39 4.12 10.31 -1.28
C ASP A 39 5.43 9.87 -0.58
N PRO A 40 6.51 10.68 -0.61
CA PRO A 40 7.78 10.39 0.05
C PRO A 40 7.67 10.07 1.55
N SER A 41 6.62 10.55 2.23
CA SER A 41 6.40 10.22 3.64
C SER A 41 6.18 8.72 3.88
N HIS A 42 5.79 7.99 2.84
CA HIS A 42 5.59 6.54 2.83
C HIS A 42 6.77 5.74 2.28
N LEU A 43 7.89 6.38 1.89
CA LEU A 43 9.03 5.70 1.27
C LEU A 43 9.51 4.45 2.05
N PRO A 44 9.69 4.49 3.39
CA PRO A 44 10.08 3.28 4.13
C PRO A 44 9.02 2.17 4.07
N ALA A 45 7.73 2.53 4.10
CA ALA A 45 6.65 1.55 4.04
C ALA A 45 6.56 0.87 2.65
N ILE A 46 6.88 1.60 1.58
CA ILE A 46 6.97 1.02 0.23
C ILE A 46 8.18 0.09 0.12
N GLU A 47 9.32 0.46 0.72
CA GLU A 47 10.49 -0.42 0.80
C GLU A 47 10.18 -1.71 1.58
N ASP A 48 9.40 -1.62 2.65
CA ASP A 48 8.93 -2.77 3.43
C ASP A 48 7.98 -3.65 2.61
N GLN A 49 7.05 -3.04 1.85
CA GLN A 49 6.17 -3.76 0.94
C GLN A 49 6.96 -4.54 -0.11
N VAL A 50 8.00 -3.95 -0.71
CA VAL A 50 8.86 -4.67 -1.67
C VAL A 50 9.53 -5.87 -1.02
N ARG A 51 10.01 -5.76 0.23
CA ARG A 51 10.60 -6.91 0.95
C ARG A 51 9.56 -8.00 1.21
N SER A 52 8.35 -7.62 1.62
CA SER A 52 7.22 -8.54 1.80
C SER A 52 6.84 -9.24 0.51
N LEU A 53 6.70 -8.50 -0.60
CA LEU A 53 6.37 -9.06 -1.92
C LEU A 53 7.43 -10.06 -2.40
N LYS A 54 8.72 -9.79 -2.17
CA LYS A 54 9.80 -10.73 -2.50
C LYS A 54 9.68 -12.02 -1.69
N ALA A 55 9.45 -11.93 -0.38
CA ALA A 55 9.25 -13.11 0.45
C ALA A 55 8.01 -13.93 0.01
N ASN A 56 6.91 -13.24 -0.28
CA ASN A 56 5.68 -13.86 -0.76
C ASN A 56 5.86 -14.49 -2.15
N LEU A 57 6.68 -13.89 -3.03
CA LEU A 57 7.00 -14.45 -4.35
C LEU A 57 7.73 -15.78 -4.23
N GLU A 58 8.71 -15.88 -3.33
CA GLU A 58 9.41 -17.15 -3.07
C GLU A 58 8.44 -18.23 -2.54
N LEU A 59 7.54 -17.84 -1.62
CA LEU A 59 6.51 -18.74 -1.12
C LEU A 59 5.55 -19.19 -2.24
N ALA A 60 5.08 -18.25 -3.08
CA ALA A 60 4.20 -18.56 -4.20
C ALA A 60 4.86 -19.55 -5.20
N ARG A 61 6.16 -19.38 -5.47
CA ARG A 61 6.95 -20.32 -6.28
C ARG A 61 7.00 -21.71 -5.63
N ALA A 62 7.28 -21.79 -4.34
CA ALA A 62 7.33 -23.05 -3.60
C ALA A 62 5.98 -23.78 -3.56
N MET A 63 4.88 -23.02 -3.53
CA MET A 63 3.51 -23.55 -3.58
C MET A 63 3.09 -24.03 -4.99
N GLY A 64 3.91 -23.80 -6.02
CA GLY A 64 3.54 -24.08 -7.41
C GLY A 64 2.39 -23.19 -7.91
N ALA A 65 2.36 -21.92 -7.48
CA ALA A 65 1.37 -20.97 -7.96
C ALA A 65 1.43 -20.82 -9.50
N ALA A 66 0.29 -20.50 -10.11
CA ALA A 66 0.19 -20.37 -11.56
C ALA A 66 1.07 -19.24 -12.11
N ASP A 67 1.56 -19.39 -13.35
CA ASP A 67 2.46 -18.44 -14.00
C ASP A 67 1.95 -16.99 -14.02
N TYR A 68 0.64 -16.79 -14.21
CA TYR A 68 0.07 -15.45 -14.23
C TYR A 68 0.17 -14.76 -12.86
N THR A 69 0.11 -15.53 -11.77
CA THR A 69 0.28 -15.02 -10.41
C THR A 69 1.73 -14.63 -10.17
N ILE A 70 2.67 -15.49 -10.53
CA ILE A 70 4.12 -15.22 -10.41
C ILE A 70 4.49 -13.95 -11.17
N LYS A 71 4.08 -13.85 -12.45
CA LYS A 71 4.33 -12.67 -13.29
C LYS A 71 3.68 -11.40 -12.74
N GLY A 72 2.49 -11.51 -12.15
CA GLY A 72 1.81 -10.38 -11.50
C GLY A 72 2.64 -9.83 -10.34
N MET A 73 3.13 -10.71 -9.46
CA MET A 73 3.96 -10.33 -8.32
C MET A 73 5.32 -9.75 -8.74
N GLU A 74 5.96 -10.33 -9.76
CA GLU A 74 7.19 -9.80 -10.35
C GLU A 74 6.99 -8.39 -10.91
N GLY A 75 5.88 -8.17 -11.62
CA GLY A 75 5.47 -6.87 -12.12
C GLY A 75 5.26 -5.86 -11.00
N GLU A 76 4.51 -6.23 -9.96
CA GLU A 76 4.24 -5.36 -8.81
C GLU A 76 5.54 -4.95 -8.07
N ILE A 77 6.48 -5.90 -7.90
CA ILE A 77 7.82 -5.63 -7.34
C ILE A 77 8.57 -4.63 -8.21
N ALA A 78 8.61 -4.85 -9.53
CA ALA A 78 9.31 -3.98 -10.47
C ALA A 78 8.74 -2.56 -10.46
N ASP A 79 7.42 -2.43 -10.43
CA ASP A 79 6.73 -1.14 -10.40
C ASP A 79 6.98 -0.38 -9.10
N TYR A 80 6.94 -1.05 -7.94
CA TYR A 80 7.28 -0.39 -6.67
C TYR A 80 8.76 0.01 -6.59
N LEU A 81 9.68 -0.80 -7.12
CA LEU A 81 11.10 -0.41 -7.24
C LEU A 81 11.27 0.84 -8.11
N ASN A 82 10.52 0.94 -9.22
CA ASN A 82 10.51 2.14 -10.07
C ASN A 82 9.93 3.36 -9.34
N VAL A 83 8.85 3.18 -8.57
CA VAL A 83 8.26 4.23 -7.72
C VAL A 83 9.29 4.74 -6.70
N ILE A 84 9.97 3.85 -5.97
CA ILE A 84 11.03 4.20 -5.02
C ILE A 84 12.13 5.00 -5.72
N LYS A 85 12.63 4.50 -6.87
CA LYS A 85 13.69 5.15 -7.64
C LYS A 85 13.29 6.57 -8.05
N LYS A 86 12.09 6.75 -8.60
CA LYS A 86 11.60 8.06 -9.04
C LYS A 86 11.42 9.04 -7.89
N MET A 87 10.90 8.58 -6.74
CA MET A 87 10.78 9.43 -5.55
C MET A 87 12.13 9.87 -5.03
N LYS A 88 13.10 8.95 -4.89
CA LYS A 88 14.46 9.27 -4.44
C LYS A 88 15.15 10.26 -5.39
N ALA A 89 15.09 10.01 -6.69
CA ALA A 89 15.63 10.93 -7.69
C ALA A 89 14.97 12.32 -7.63
N LYS A 90 13.66 12.39 -7.37
CA LYS A 90 12.96 13.68 -7.20
C LYS A 90 13.42 14.40 -5.94
N MET A 91 13.60 13.70 -4.83
CA MET A 91 14.16 14.27 -3.59
C MET A 91 15.59 14.76 -3.81
N GLU A 92 16.45 13.97 -4.47
CA GLU A 92 17.84 14.35 -4.79
C GLU A 92 17.92 15.57 -5.71
N SER A 93 16.93 15.80 -6.57
CA SER A 93 16.87 16.98 -7.43
C SER A 93 16.44 18.27 -6.73
N MET A 94 15.96 18.18 -5.48
CA MET A 94 15.55 19.35 -4.69
C MET A 94 16.77 20.07 -4.10
N PRO A 95 16.73 21.40 -3.93
CA PRO A 95 17.66 22.12 -3.08
C PRO A 95 17.74 21.50 -1.68
N ASP A 96 18.91 21.58 -1.04
CA ASP A 96 19.15 20.91 0.24
C ASP A 96 18.17 21.32 1.34
N GLU A 97 17.78 22.60 1.38
CA GLU A 97 16.80 23.13 2.33
C GLU A 97 15.41 22.52 2.10
N GLU A 98 14.90 22.55 0.86
CA GLU A 98 13.60 21.96 0.50
C GLU A 98 13.58 20.45 0.76
N ARG A 99 14.67 19.74 0.40
CA ARG A 99 14.81 18.31 0.68
C ARG A 99 14.74 18.03 2.18
N HIS A 100 15.43 18.83 2.99
CA HIS A 100 15.44 18.69 4.44
C HIS A 100 14.05 18.90 5.05
N GLU A 101 13.32 19.92 4.60
CA GLU A 101 11.94 20.18 5.04
C GLU A 101 10.99 19.01 4.73
N VAL A 102 11.07 18.45 3.51
CA VAL A 102 10.28 17.29 3.11
C VAL A 102 10.61 16.07 3.97
N GLU A 103 11.88 15.85 4.28
CA GLU A 103 12.32 14.73 5.13
C GLU A 103 11.83 14.86 6.58
N GLU A 104 11.93 16.05 7.18
CA GLU A 104 11.43 16.31 8.53
C GLU A 104 9.91 16.20 8.61
N GLY A 105 9.18 16.81 7.66
CA GLY A 105 7.73 16.66 7.55
C GLY A 105 7.33 15.18 7.42
N SER A 106 8.07 14.43 6.59
CA SER A 106 7.86 12.99 6.42
C SER A 106 8.09 12.21 7.71
N LYS A 107 9.10 12.55 8.52
CA LYS A 107 9.34 11.94 9.84
C LYS A 107 8.17 12.16 10.79
N ILE A 108 7.64 13.38 10.84
CA ILE A 108 6.49 13.74 11.69
C ILE A 108 5.26 12.93 11.25
N LEU A 109 4.94 12.90 9.95
CA LEU A 109 3.82 12.13 9.42
C LEU A 109 3.92 10.63 9.75
N ARG A 110 5.11 10.04 9.66
CA ARG A 110 5.32 8.64 10.05
C ARG A 110 5.08 8.41 11.54
N ARG A 111 5.56 9.31 12.40
CA ARG A 111 5.32 9.23 13.86
C ARG A 111 3.83 9.31 14.19
N LEU A 112 3.09 10.22 13.55
CA LEU A 112 1.65 10.35 13.74
C LEU A 112 0.91 9.08 13.31
N ARG A 113 1.24 8.50 12.15
CA ARG A 113 0.64 7.23 11.70
C ARG A 113 0.92 6.07 12.66
N ALA A 114 2.14 5.97 13.18
CA ALA A 114 2.50 4.95 14.17
C ALA A 114 1.71 5.11 15.48
N GLY A 115 1.51 6.36 15.94
CA GLY A 115 0.67 6.66 17.09
C GLY A 115 -0.80 6.29 16.88
N SER A 116 -1.35 6.53 15.69
CA SER A 116 -2.73 6.14 15.36
C SER A 116 -2.90 4.62 15.23
N ALA A 117 -1.91 3.91 14.68
CA ALA A 117 -1.90 2.46 14.55
C ALA A 117 -1.71 1.73 15.89
N ALA A 118 -1.26 2.43 16.94
CA ALA A 118 -1.23 1.92 18.31
C ALA A 118 -2.63 1.83 18.94
N SER A 119 -3.68 2.33 18.28
CA SER A 119 -5.05 1.86 18.49
C SER A 119 -5.08 0.41 18.02
N GLY A 120 -4.91 -0.53 18.96
CA GLY A 120 -4.72 -1.95 18.70
C GLY A 120 -5.81 -2.57 17.82
N PRO A 121 -5.64 -3.85 17.41
CA PRO A 121 -6.59 -4.51 16.54
C PRO A 121 -8.01 -4.37 17.10
N VAL A 122 -8.94 -3.93 16.25
CA VAL A 122 -10.37 -4.02 16.54
C VAL A 122 -10.66 -5.49 16.79
N ALA A 123 -10.96 -5.84 18.03
CA ALA A 123 -11.40 -7.19 18.36
C ALA A 123 -12.67 -7.47 17.56
N LEU A 124 -12.56 -8.27 16.52
CA LEU A 124 -13.72 -8.79 15.81
C LEU A 124 -14.49 -9.67 16.81
N PRO A 125 -15.81 -9.49 16.96
CA PRO A 125 -16.58 -10.38 17.82
C PRO A 125 -16.43 -11.81 17.28
N MET A 126 -15.88 -12.69 18.11
CA MET A 126 -15.79 -14.11 17.80
C MET A 126 -17.22 -14.66 17.68
N PRO A 127 -17.61 -15.31 16.57
CA PRO A 127 -18.90 -15.96 16.48
C PRO A 127 -19.00 -17.03 17.57
N VAL A 128 -19.98 -16.86 18.48
CA VAL A 128 -20.30 -17.84 19.51
C VAL A 128 -21.01 -19.01 18.83
N VAL A 129 -20.37 -20.17 18.79
CA VAL A 129 -21.04 -21.43 18.44
C VAL A 129 -22.02 -21.73 19.57
N ARG A 130 -23.33 -21.60 19.30
CA ARG A 130 -24.35 -22.08 20.24
C ARG A 130 -24.32 -23.61 20.23
N PRO A 131 -24.37 -24.27 21.39
CA PRO A 131 -24.58 -25.71 21.43
C PRO A 131 -25.84 -26.05 20.64
N ALA A 132 -25.79 -27.14 19.86
CA ALA A 132 -26.96 -27.63 19.16
C ALA A 132 -28.05 -27.97 20.20
N ASP A 133 -29.25 -27.41 20.02
CA ASP A 133 -30.41 -27.85 20.79
C ASP A 133 -30.56 -29.35 20.55
N GLU A 134 -30.52 -30.13 21.63
CA GLU A 134 -30.82 -31.55 21.60
C GLU A 134 -32.24 -31.69 21.03
N VAL A 135 -32.33 -32.17 19.79
CA VAL A 135 -33.59 -32.53 19.16
C VAL A 135 -34.13 -33.72 19.94
N GLY A 136 -35.05 -33.40 20.85
CA GLY A 136 -35.84 -34.38 21.58
C GLY A 136 -36.62 -35.27 20.60
N THR A 137 -36.52 -36.56 20.87
CA THR A 137 -37.27 -37.72 20.36
C THR A 137 -38.66 -37.44 19.80
#